data_AF-A0A1S8QND8-F1
#
_entry.id   AF-A0A1S8QND8-F1
#
_cell.length_a   1.000
_cell.length_b   1.000
_cell.length_c   1.000
_cell.angle_alpha   90.00
_cell.angle_beta   90.00
_cell.angle_gamma   90.00
#
_symmetry.space_group_name_H-M   'P 1'
#
loop_
_entity.id
_entity.type
_entity.pdbx_description
1 polymer ?
#
loop_
_entity_poly.entity_id
_entity_poly.type
_entity_poly.pdbx_seq_one_letter_code
_entity_poly.pdbx_strand_id
1 'polypeptide(L)' 'MNKKVYELLEEIKLHSEKISDWEQMTNIFANAIKRKGLNNEEVEEISERIFREVRKK' A
#
# COMPACT_ATOMS: atom_id res chain seq x y z
N MET A 1 -0.96 -4.49 15.16
CA MET A 1 -0.74 -3.94 13.80
C MET A 1 -0.41 -2.46 13.95
N ASN A 2 0.61 -1.98 13.25
CA ASN A 2 1.01 -0.58 13.32
C ASN A 2 -0.08 0.33 12.73
N LYS A 3 -0.44 1.40 13.44
CA LYS A 3 -1.47 2.36 13.02
C LYS A 3 -1.19 2.95 11.64
N LYS A 4 0.08 3.26 11.34
CA LYS A 4 0.51 3.82 10.05
C LYS A 4 0.27 2.84 8.90
N VAL A 5 0.57 1.56 9.14
CA VAL A 5 0.37 0.46 8.18
C VAL A 5 -1.11 0.26 7.89
N TYR A 6 -1.95 0.26 8.92
CA TYR A 6 -3.41 0.12 8.75
C TYR A 6 -4.01 1.24 7.90
N GLU A 7 -3.69 2.49 8.23
CA GLU A 7 -4.21 3.64 7.50
C GLU A 7 -3.77 3.65 6.03
N LEU A 8 -2.54 3.17 5.74
CA LEU A 8 -2.08 3.08 4.36
C LEU A 8 -2.89 2.04 3.58
N LEU A 9 -3.14 0.88 4.15
CA LEU A 9 -3.93 -0.18 3.51
C LEU A 9 -5.37 0.25 3.22
N GLU A 10 -5.98 1.03 4.11
CA GLU A 10 -7.32 1.59 3.89
C GLU A 10 -7.32 2.66 2.77
N GLU A 11 -6.31 3.54 2.72
CA GLU A 11 -6.15 4.49 1.60
C GLU A 11 -5.99 3.76 0.26
N ILE A 12 -5.14 2.72 0.23
CA ILE A 12 -4.91 1.88 -0.95
C ILE A 12 -6.23 1.27 -1.44
N LYS A 13 -7.01 0.71 -0.52
CA LYS A 13 -8.28 0.07 -0.83
C LYS A 13 -9.28 1.05 -1.43
N LEU A 14 -9.40 2.25 -0.85
CA LEU A 14 -10.25 3.33 -1.36
C LEU A 14 -9.85 3.80 -2.77
N HIS A 15 -8.54 3.83 -3.06
CA HIS A 15 -8.06 4.26 -4.36
C HIS A 15 -8.07 3.14 -5.42
N SER A 16 -8.00 1.87 -5.02
CA SER A 16 -7.93 0.72 -5.94
C SER A 16 -9.09 0.62 -6.92
N GLU A 17 -10.29 1.07 -6.55
CA GLU A 17 -11.47 1.05 -7.42
C GLU A 17 -11.43 2.10 -8.55
N LYS A 18 -10.53 3.10 -8.44
CA LYS A 18 -10.44 4.23 -9.38
C LYS A 18 -9.12 4.28 -10.15
N ILE A 19 -8.18 3.40 -9.87
CA ILE A 19 -6.87 3.40 -10.52
C ILE A 19 -6.92 2.49 -11.76
N SER A 20 -6.84 3.11 -12.94
CA SER A 20 -6.73 2.42 -14.23
C SER A 20 -5.28 2.23 -14.70
N ASP A 21 -4.31 2.83 -13.99
CA ASP A 21 -2.91 2.88 -14.40
C ASP A 21 -1.97 2.45 -13.27
N TRP A 22 -1.10 1.49 -13.58
CA TRP A 22 -0.08 0.97 -12.66
C TRP A 22 0.91 2.05 -12.22
N GLU A 23 1.24 3.02 -13.08
CA GLU A 23 2.14 4.12 -12.74
C GLU A 23 1.53 5.07 -11.71
N GLN A 24 0.23 5.35 -11.83
CA GLN A 24 -0.51 6.13 -10.83
C GLN A 24 -0.58 5.40 -9.49
N MET A 25 -0.81 4.09 -9.52
CA MET A 25 -0.76 3.25 -8.32
C MET A 25 0.60 3.39 -7.64
N THR A 26 1.68 3.16 -8.38
CA THR A 26 3.05 3.19 -7.85
C THR A 26 3.38 4.55 -7.21
N ASN A 27 2.98 5.65 -7.86
CA ASN A 27 3.20 7.01 -7.34
C ASN A 27 2.38 7.32 -6.08
N ILE A 28 1.11 6.91 -6.01
CA ILE A 28 0.26 7.10 -4.81
C ILE A 28 0.87 6.36 -3.63
N PHE A 29 1.27 5.11 -3.84
CA PHE A 29 1.86 4.27 -2.81
C PHE A 29 3.21 4.82 -2.32
N ALA A 30 4.12 5.16 -3.24
CA ALA A 30 5.43 5.73 -2.90
C ALA A 30 5.28 7.04 -2.10
N ASN A 31 4.34 7.90 -2.47
CA ASN A 31 4.08 9.14 -1.75
C ASN A 31 3.43 8.91 -0.38
N ALA A 32 2.56 7.92 -0.25
CA ALA A 32 1.92 7.61 1.03
C ALA A 32 2.89 6.93 2.01
N ILE A 33 3.77 6.05 1.52
CA ILE A 33 4.90 5.48 2.29
C ILE A 33 5.80 6.60 2.82
N LYS A 34 6.21 7.53 1.94
CA LYS A 34 7.03 8.69 2.32
C LYS A 34 6.32 9.60 3.33
N ARG A 35 5.04 9.92 3.12
CA ARG A 35 4.27 10.80 4.02
C ARG A 35 4.08 10.20 5.42
N LYS A 36 3.87 8.89 5.53
CA LYS A 36 3.71 8.21 6.82
C LYS A 36 5.04 7.93 7.52
N GLY A 37 6.17 8.11 6.83
CA GLY A 37 7.50 7.85 7.34
C GLY A 37 7.65 6.39 7.74
N LEU A 38 7.24 5.48 6.86
CA LEU A 38 7.40 4.04 7.07
C LEU A 38 8.86 3.64 6.85
N ASN A 39 9.36 2.75 7.69
CA ASN A 39 10.66 2.13 7.53
C ASN A 39 10.59 0.93 6.56
N ASN A 40 11.75 0.38 6.21
CA ASN A 40 11.82 -0.71 5.23
C ASN A 40 11.05 -1.97 5.68
N GLU A 41 11.09 -2.33 6.97
CA GLU A 41 10.37 -3.49 7.52
C GLU A 41 8.86 -3.31 7.39
N GLU A 42 8.34 -2.12 7.70
CA GLU A 42 6.91 -1.80 7.57
C GLU A 42 6.45 -1.83 6.11
N VAL A 43 7.30 -1.37 5.18
CA VAL A 43 7.03 -1.43 3.73
C VAL A 43 7.04 -2.88 3.22
N GLU A 44 7.96 -3.70 3.73
CA GLU A 44 8.06 -5.12 3.38
C GLU A 44 6.84 -5.90 3.90
N GLU A 45 6.37 -5.63 5.13
CA GLU A 45 5.13 -6.20 5.68
C GLU A 45 3.91 -5.88 4.79
N ILE A 46 3.79 -4.64 4.32
CA ILE A 46 2.71 -4.21 3.42
C ILE A 46 2.81 -4.93 2.06
N SER A 47 4.02 -5.01 1.51
CA SER A 47 4.28 -5.63 0.21
C SER A 47 3.94 -7.12 0.23
N GLU A 48 4.40 -7.86 1.25
CA GLU A 48 4.07 -9.27 1.41
C GLU A 48 2.56 -9.51 1.48
N ARG A 49 1.84 -8.64 2.20
CA ARG A 49 0.41 -8.81 2.43
C ARG A 49 -0.41 -8.57 1.17
N ILE A 50 -0.07 -7.53 0.40
CA ILE A 50 -0.65 -7.30 -0.93
C ILE A 50 -0.38 -8.50 -1.82
N PHE A 51 0.85 -9.01 -1.82
CA PHE A 51 1.23 -10.16 -2.63
C PHE A 51 0.43 -11.42 -2.27
N ARG A 52 0.22 -11.68 -0.97
CA ARG A 52 -0.62 -12.80 -0.49
C ARG A 52 -2.07 -12.67 -0.94
N GLU A 53 -2.65 -11.47 -0.90
CA GLU A 53 -4.04 -11.24 -1.32
C GLU A 53 -4.21 -11.38 -2.84
N VAL A 54 -3.25 -10.90 -3.63
CA VAL A 54 -3.24 -11.10 -5.10
C VAL A 54 -3.10 -12.58 -5.45
N ARG A 55 -2.24 -13.32 -4.75
CA ARG A 55 -1.96 -14.74 -5.03
C ARG A 55 -3.07 -15.70 -4.61
N LYS A 56 -4.02 -15.26 -3.79
CA LYS A 56 -5.24 -16.02 -3.44
C LYS A 56 -6.34 -15.92 -4.51
N LYS A 57 -6.22 -14.96 -5.43
CA LYS A 57 -7.08 -14.83 -6.62
C LYS A 57 -6.52 -15.67 -7.76
#